data_AF-A0A951HNN8-F1
#
_entry.id   AF-A0A951HNN8-F1
#
_cell.length_a   1.000
_cell.length_b   1.000
_cell.length_c   1.000
_cell.angle_alpha   90.00
_cell.angle_beta   90.00
_cell.angle_gamma   90.00
#
_symmetry.space_group_name_H-M   'P 1'
#
loop_
_entity.id
_entity.type
_entity.pdbx_description
1 polymer ?
#
loop_
_entity_poly.entity_id
_entity_poly.type
_entity_poly.pdbx_seq_one_letter_code
_entity_poly.pdbx_strand_id
1 'polypeptide(L)' 'VREWAAQGIVNIAGGCCGTTPAHIAAIAAAVKEYPPRAIPSVERRTRLAGIEPMILAA' A
#
# COMPACT_ATOMS: atom_id res chain seq x y z
N VAL A 1 2.91 -10.21 -1.47
CA VAL A 1 3.17 -9.07 -2.39
C VAL A 1 2.44 -9.19 -3.73
N ARG A 2 2.54 -10.31 -4.46
CA ARG A 2 1.81 -10.52 -5.73
C ARG A 2 0.30 -10.32 -5.59
N GLU A 3 -0.30 -10.94 -4.58
CA GLU A 3 -1.75 -10.79 -4.31
C GLU A 3 -2.16 -9.33 -4.12
N TRP A 4 -1.38 -8.56 -3.33
CA TRP A 4 -1.65 -7.15 -3.10
C TRP A 4 -1.55 -6.31 -4.38
N ALA A 5 -0.60 -6.64 -5.27
CA ALA A 5 -0.45 -6.00 -6.56
C ALA A 5 -1.61 -6.37 -7.51
N ALA A 6 -2.01 -7.65 -7.55
CA ALA A 6 -3.15 -8.13 -8.33
C ALA A 6 -4.48 -7.53 -7.88
N GLN A 7 -4.66 -7.30 -6.58
CA GLN A 7 -5.82 -6.62 -6.00
C GLN A 7 -5.76 -5.10 -6.16
N GLY A 8 -4.63 -4.55 -6.65
CA GLY A 8 -4.46 -3.10 -6.83
C GLY A 8 -4.55 -2.33 -5.51
N ILE A 9 -4.04 -2.88 -4.40
CA ILE A 9 -4.13 -2.23 -3.08
C ILE A 9 -2.86 -1.51 -2.65
N VAL A 10 -1.75 -1.65 -3.39
CA VAL A 10 -0.43 -1.07 -3.08
C VAL A 10 0.10 -0.17 -4.20
N ASN A 11 0.89 0.84 -3.82
CA ASN A 11 1.64 1.71 -4.74
C ASN A 11 3.16 1.63 -4.51
N ILE A 12 3.58 1.25 -3.30
CA ILE A 12 4.98 1.15 -2.91
C ILE A 12 5.14 -0.17 -2.16
N ALA A 13 6.13 -0.96 -2.58
CA ALA A 13 6.48 -2.21 -1.95
C ALA A 13 8.00 -2.26 -1.74
N GLY A 14 8.42 -2.78 -0.60
CA GLY A 14 9.82 -2.89 -0.20
C GLY A 14 9.94 -3.78 1.01
N GLY A 15 10.91 -3.51 1.87
CA GLY A 15 11.05 -4.23 3.12
C GLY A 15 11.73 -3.41 4.22
N CYS A 16 11.72 -3.96 5.42
CA CYS A 16 12.28 -3.35 6.63
C CYS A 16 13.47 -4.20 7.13
N CYS A 17 13.64 -4.32 8.46
CA CYS A 17 14.68 -5.13 9.09
C CYS A 17 14.71 -6.57 8.53
N GLY A 18 15.91 -7.05 8.16
CA GLY A 18 16.11 -8.39 7.60
C GLY A 18 15.87 -8.52 6.08
N THR A 19 15.45 -7.44 5.41
CA THR A 19 15.32 -7.44 3.94
C THR A 19 16.70 -7.36 3.29
N THR A 20 16.93 -8.14 2.24
CA THR A 20 18.20 -8.17 1.51
C THR A 20 17.96 -7.72 0.06
N PRO A 21 19.02 -7.43 -0.71
CA PRO A 21 18.87 -7.14 -2.14
C PRO A 21 18.13 -8.24 -2.91
N ALA A 22 18.32 -9.51 -2.54
CA ALA A 22 17.61 -10.65 -3.14
C ALA A 22 16.09 -10.59 -2.89
N HIS A 23 15.68 -10.20 -1.68
CA HIS A 23 14.26 -9.99 -1.37
C HIS A 23 13.65 -8.87 -2.22
N ILE A 24 14.34 -7.74 -2.38
CA ILE A 24 13.87 -6.63 -3.22
C ILE A 24 13.75 -7.04 -4.69
N ALA A 25 14.73 -7.77 -5.22
CA ALA A 25 14.67 -8.30 -6.58
C ALA A 25 13.46 -9.24 -6.79
N ALA A 26 13.19 -10.13 -5.82
CA ALA A 26 12.03 -11.01 -5.85
C ALA A 26 10.70 -10.24 -5.78
N ILE A 27 10.61 -9.21 -4.94
CA ILE A 27 9.43 -8.33 -4.86
C ILE A 27 9.21 -7.65 -6.21
N ALA A 28 10.24 -7.03 -6.79
CA ALA A 28 10.16 -6.34 -8.08
C ALA A 28 9.71 -7.29 -9.19
N ALA A 29 10.29 -8.49 -9.27
CA ALA A 29 9.89 -9.50 -10.25
C ALA A 29 8.42 -9.93 -10.08
N ALA A 30 7.96 -10.11 -8.84
CA ALA A 30 6.60 -10.56 -8.55
C ALA A 30 5.52 -9.51 -8.82
N VAL A 31 5.86 -8.22 -8.86
CA VAL A 31 4.87 -7.13 -9.06
C VAL A 31 4.97 -6.42 -10.41
N LYS A 32 5.99 -6.72 -11.22
CA LYS A 32 6.33 -6.04 -12.49
C LYS A 32 5.18 -5.93 -13.49
N GLU A 33 4.29 -6.92 -13.51
CA GLU A 33 3.19 -7.04 -14.48
C GLU A 33 1.90 -6.30 -14.05
N TYR A 34 1.83 -5.78 -12.82
CA TYR A 34 0.64 -5.12 -12.31
C TYR A 34 0.79 -3.60 -12.33
N PRO A 35 -0.27 -2.86 -12.70
CA PRO A 35 -0.26 -1.40 -12.63
C PRO A 35 -0.30 -0.93 -11.17
N PRO A 36 0.18 0.30 -10.87
CA PRO A 36 -0.03 0.93 -9.57
C PRO A 36 -1.53 1.08 -9.24
N ARG A 37 -1.86 1.05 -7.95
CA ARG A 37 -3.21 1.32 -7.45
C ARG A 37 -3.70 2.72 -7.89
N ALA A 38 -4.89 2.78 -8.47
CA ALA A 38 -5.61 4.03 -8.69
C ALA A 38 -5.95 4.70 -7.34
N ILE A 39 -5.54 5.95 -7.18
CA ILE A 39 -5.80 6.72 -5.95
C ILE A 39 -7.27 7.19 -5.99
N PRO A 40 -8.12 6.79 -5.03
CA PRO A 40 -9.50 7.21 -5.00
C PRO A 40 -9.61 8.70 -4.62
N SER A 41 -10.60 9.39 -5.18
CA SER A 41 -11.04 10.68 -4.66
C SER A 41 -11.88 10.44 -3.41
N VAL A 42 -11.45 10.99 -2.28
CA VAL A 42 -12.16 10.90 -0.99
C VAL A 42 -12.49 12.29 -0.48
N GLU A 43 -13.63 12.42 0.19
CA GLU A 43 -13.99 13.67 0.86
C GLU A 43 -12.90 14.07 1.87
N ARG A 44 -12.50 15.34 1.82
CA ARG A 44 -11.52 15.92 2.74
C ARG A 44 -12.18 16.12 4.11
N ARG A 45 -11.92 15.18 5.01
CA ARG A 45 -12.30 15.22 6.43
C ARG A 45 -11.08 14.88 7.27
N THR A 46 -10.95 15.52 8.42
CA THR A 46 -9.96 15.11 9.42
C THR A 46 -10.38 13.76 10.00
N ARG A 47 -9.55 12.74 9.81
CA ARG A 47 -9.76 11.38 10.33
C ARG A 47 -8.60 11.06 11.27
N LEU A 48 -8.89 10.66 12.50
CA LEU A 48 -7.88 10.32 13.50
C LEU A 48 -7.81 8.80 13.68
N ALA A 49 -6.60 8.29 13.92
CA ALA A 49 -6.36 6.86 14.15
C ALA A 49 -6.71 6.46 15.61
N GLY A 50 -7.19 5.23 15.78
CA GLY A 50 -7.64 4.63 17.04
C GLY A 50 -8.09 3.19 16.82
N ILE A 51 -8.91 2.63 17.72
CA ILE A 51 -9.56 1.32 17.50
C ILE A 51 -10.58 1.42 16.36
N GLU A 52 -11.26 2.56 16.27
CA GLU A 52 -12.19 2.91 15.21
C GLU A 52 -11.83 4.31 14.67
N PRO A 53 -12.10 4.59 13.38
CA PRO A 53 -11.82 5.90 12.80
C PRO A 53 -12.72 6.97 13.45
N MET A 54 -12.11 7.94 14.12
CA MET A 54 -12.82 9.16 14.56
C MET A 54 -12.83 10.17 13.41
N ILE A 55 -14.03 10.57 12.98
CA ILE A 55 -14.23 11.65 12.00
C ILE A 55 -14.56 12.93 12.74
N LEU A 56 -13.74 13.97 12.61
CA LEU A 56 -13.99 15.24 13.26
C LEU A 56 -15.25 15.90 12.66
N ALA A 57 -16.23 16.22 13.50
CA ALA A 57 -17.35 17.08 13.12
C ALA A 57 -16.86 18.52 12.93
N ALA A 58 -17.41 19.22 11.93
CA ALA A 58 -17.16 20.64 11.71
C ALA A 58 -17.94 21.48 12.74
#